data_AF-A0A545BIM5-F1
#
_entry.id   AF-A0A545BIM5-F1
#
_cell.length_a   1.000
_cell.length_b   1.000
_cell.length_c   1.000
_cell.angle_alpha   90.00
_cell.angle_beta   90.00
_cell.angle_gamma   90.00
#
_symmetry.space_group_name_H-M   'P 1'
#
loop_
_entity.id
_entity.type
_entity.pdbx_description
1 polymer ?
#
loop_
_entity_poly.entity_id
_entity_poly.type
_entity_poly.pdbx_seq_one_letter_code
_entity_poly.pdbx_strand_id
1 'polypeptide(L)'
;MISEARISRGSQKVIASVVGLLCFFIIATAIPSGVLMMSAALVAAIALLTVSVLRISVTIEATGQNLTVKCRPFYSKTIPLQDIGDASPAPSSSMIEGFGVRYLGQRTWGLLVGGPAIVLETPSRTWLISTQDPESTAASILTHAGKLRDR
;
A
#
# COMPACT_ATOMS: atom_id res chain seq x y z
N MET A 1 15.13 6.66 -6.63
CA MET A 1 13.76 6.18 -6.31
C MET A 1 13.06 5.88 -7.63
N ILE A 2 12.44 4.71 -7.78
CA ILE A 2 11.78 4.30 -9.04
C ILE A 2 10.31 4.73 -9.04
N SER A 3 9.59 4.43 -7.95
CA SER A 3 8.17 4.77 -7.86
C SER A 3 7.73 4.94 -6.40
N GLU A 4 6.69 5.74 -6.20
CA GLU A 4 5.97 5.91 -4.95
C GLU A 4 4.46 5.92 -5.23
N ALA A 5 3.71 4.98 -4.64
CA ALA A 5 2.26 4.96 -4.66
C ALA A 5 1.69 5.34 -3.29
N ARG A 6 0.57 6.07 -3.32
CA ARG A 6 -0.20 6.45 -2.14
C ARG A 6 -1.68 6.16 -2.37
N ILE A 7 -2.43 6.07 -1.29
CA ILE A 7 -3.89 5.92 -1.37
C ILE A 7 -4.46 7.09 -2.19
N SER A 8 -5.29 6.77 -3.18
CA SER A 8 -5.87 7.78 -4.07
C SER A 8 -6.69 8.82 -3.28
N ARG A 9 -6.69 10.08 -3.74
CA ARG A 9 -7.51 11.14 -3.09
C ARG A 9 -9.00 10.77 -3.03
N GLY A 10 -9.49 10.02 -4.02
CA GLY A 10 -10.87 9.51 -4.03
C GLY A 10 -11.11 8.54 -2.88
N SER A 11 -10.27 7.51 -2.74
CA SER A 11 -10.33 6.55 -1.63
C SER A 11 -10.15 7.24 -0.27
N GLN A 12 -9.22 8.20 -0.16
CA GLN A 12 -9.02 8.97 1.07
C GLN A 12 -10.29 9.72 1.49
N LYS A 13 -10.98 10.36 0.54
CA LYS A 13 -12.25 11.06 0.80
C LYS A 13 -13.34 10.09 1.26
N VAL A 14 -13.47 8.93 0.61
CA VAL A 14 -14.47 7.92 1.00
C VAL A 14 -14.21 7.42 2.43
N ILE A 15 -12.96 7.06 2.74
CA ILE A 15 -12.57 6.61 4.09
C ILE A 15 -12.85 7.71 5.12
N ALA A 16 -12.42 8.95 4.86
CA ALA A 16 -12.62 10.06 5.77
C ALA A 16 -14.11 10.37 6.01
N SER A 17 -14.95 10.31 4.96
CA SER A 17 -16.39 10.53 5.08
C SER A 17 -17.07 9.44 5.91
N VAL A 18 -16.76 8.17 5.65
CA VAL A 18 -17.35 7.05 6.39
C VAL A 18 -16.95 7.08 7.86
N VAL A 19 -15.65 7.28 8.14
CA VAL A 19 -15.14 7.38 9.52
C VAL A 19 -15.68 8.62 10.23
N GLY A 20 -15.76 9.76 9.54
CA GLY A 20 -16.29 11.00 10.09
C GLY A 20 -17.76 10.84 10.52
N LEU A 21 -18.57 10.20 9.68
CA LEU A 21 -19.96 9.91 9.99
C LEU A 21 -20.10 8.95 11.20
N LEU A 22 -19.27 7.89 11.24
CA LEU A 22 -19.22 6.98 12.39
C LEU A 22 -18.87 7.73 13.68
N CYS A 23 -17.84 8.57 13.66
CA CYS A 23 -17.42 9.35 14.82
C CYS A 23 -18.51 10.32 15.27
N PHE A 24 -19.22 10.96 14.33
CA PHE A 24 -20.36 11.81 14.64
C PHE A 24 -21.45 11.05 15.40
N PHE A 25 -21.85 9.87 14.94
CA PHE A 25 -22.86 9.06 15.61
C PHE A 25 -22.42 8.60 17.01
N ILE A 26 -21.15 8.22 17.17
CA ILE A 26 -20.60 7.86 18.49
C ILE A 26 -20.75 9.03 19.46
N ILE A 27 -20.39 10.25 19.05
CA ILE A 27 -20.50 11.43 19.93
C ILE A 27 -21.96 11.79 20.19
N ALA A 28 -22.80 11.84 19.16
CA ALA A 28 -24.20 12.21 19.27
C ALA A 28 -24.98 11.30 20.25
N THR A 29 -24.66 10.00 20.25
CA THR A 29 -25.27 9.01 21.16
C THR A 29 -24.63 9.00 22.55
N ALA A 30 -23.38 9.46 22.68
CA ALA A 30 -22.67 9.52 23.96
C ALA A 30 -23.16 10.66 24.88
N ILE A 31 -23.68 11.74 24.30
CA ILE A 31 -24.21 12.90 25.05
C ILE A 31 -25.37 12.49 25.98
N PRO A 32 -26.47 11.89 25.48
CA PRO A 32 -27.60 11.52 26.34
C PRO A 32 -27.28 10.34 27.27
N SER A 33 -26.27 9.53 26.97
CA SER A 33 -25.92 8.34 27.75
C SER A 33 -24.91 8.59 28.88
N GLY A 34 -24.38 9.82 29.00
CA GLY A 34 -23.47 10.20 30.08
C GLY A 34 -22.04 9.64 29.98
N VAL A 35 -21.69 8.98 28.86
CA VAL A 35 -20.37 8.35 28.64
C VAL A 35 -19.46 9.16 27.72
N LEU A 36 -19.71 10.47 27.59
CA LEU A 36 -19.05 11.35 26.62
C LEU A 36 -17.52 11.26 26.64
N MET A 37 -16.91 11.21 27.82
CA MET A 37 -15.44 11.13 27.96
C MET A 37 -14.85 9.85 27.33
N MET A 38 -15.48 8.69 27.56
CA MET A 38 -15.03 7.42 27.00
C MET A 38 -15.23 7.40 25.48
N SER A 39 -16.37 7.90 25.02
CA SER A 39 -16.67 8.00 23.58
C SER A 39 -15.72 8.98 22.85
N ALA A 40 -15.35 10.09 23.49
CA ALA A 40 -14.38 11.03 22.94
C ALA A 40 -12.99 10.40 22.81
N ALA A 41 -12.54 9.64 23.82
CA ALA A 41 -11.28 8.90 23.75
C ALA A 41 -11.29 7.85 22.62
N LEU A 42 -12.41 7.13 22.46
CA LEU A 42 -12.58 6.17 21.37
C LEU A 42 -12.53 6.86 19.99
N VAL A 43 -13.24 7.98 19.83
CA VAL A 43 -13.22 8.75 18.57
C VAL A 43 -11.81 9.27 18.25
N ALA A 44 -11.08 9.76 19.25
CA ALA A 44 -9.70 10.18 19.07
C ALA A 44 -8.81 9.01 18.60
N ALA A 45 -8.98 7.82 19.20
CA ALA A 45 -8.25 6.63 18.78
C ALA A 45 -8.59 6.21 17.33
N ILE A 46 -9.88 6.21 16.96
CA ILE A 46 -10.33 5.90 15.59
C ILE A 46 -9.75 6.91 14.59
N ALA A 47 -9.76 8.20 14.92
CA ALA A 47 -9.21 9.26 14.07
C ALA A 47 -7.70 9.07 13.87
N LEU A 48 -6.95 8.78 14.94
CA LEU A 48 -5.51 8.52 14.86
C LEU A 48 -5.19 7.29 14.00
N LEU A 49 -5.94 6.19 14.17
CA LEU A 49 -5.79 4.99 13.33
C LEU A 49 -6.10 5.30 11.87
N THR A 50 -7.15 6.08 11.62
CA THR A 50 -7.54 6.47 10.25
C THR A 50 -6.46 7.32 9.60
N VAL A 51 -5.93 8.34 10.28
CA VAL A 51 -4.79 9.13 9.78
C VAL A 51 -3.57 8.24 9.52
N SER A 52 -3.31 7.26 10.38
CA SER A 52 -2.20 6.31 10.20
C SER A 52 -2.38 5.47 8.92
N VAL A 53 -3.59 4.99 8.64
CA VAL A 53 -3.92 4.28 7.39
C VAL A 53 -3.77 5.20 6.18
N LEU A 54 -4.28 6.43 6.25
CA LEU A 54 -4.21 7.39 5.14
C LEU A 54 -2.77 7.82 4.79
N ARG A 55 -1.83 7.64 5.72
CA ARG A 55 -0.39 7.91 5.52
C ARG A 55 0.38 6.73 4.93
N ILE A 56 -0.27 5.58 4.69
CA ILE A 56 0.41 4.44 4.08
C ILE A 56 0.84 4.80 2.65
N SER A 57 2.10 4.52 2.34
CA SER A 57 2.68 4.69 1.02
C SER A 57 3.55 3.49 0.67
N VAL A 58 3.54 3.09 -0.60
CA VAL A 58 4.41 2.04 -1.12
C VAL A 58 5.50 2.69 -1.96
N THR A 59 6.77 2.38 -1.69
CA THR A 59 7.90 2.93 -2.47
C THR A 59 8.82 1.85 -2.95
N ILE A 60 9.32 2.03 -4.17
CA ILE A 60 10.25 1.13 -4.84
C ILE A 60 11.54 1.92 -5.11
N GLU A 61 12.66 1.44 -4.58
CA GLU A 61 13.97 2.09 -4.67
C GLU A 61 15.00 1.03 -5.11
N ALA A 62 15.65 1.21 -6.26
CA ALA A 62 16.84 0.43 -6.59
C ALA A 62 18.09 1.13 -6.05
N THR A 63 18.98 0.38 -5.40
CA THR A 63 20.25 0.89 -4.85
C THR A 63 21.33 -0.19 -4.96
N GLY A 64 22.36 0.09 -5.77
CA GLY A 64 23.41 -0.89 -6.05
C GLY A 64 22.83 -2.18 -6.63
N GLN A 65 23.07 -3.30 -5.95
CA GLN A 65 22.60 -4.63 -6.36
C GLN A 65 21.24 -5.04 -5.77
N ASN A 66 20.53 -4.12 -5.12
CA ASN A 66 19.31 -4.44 -4.39
C ASN A 66 18.13 -3.56 -4.82
N LEU A 67 16.96 -4.17 -4.92
CA LEU A 67 15.67 -3.50 -4.96
C LEU A 67 15.07 -3.46 -3.55
N THR A 68 14.81 -2.27 -3.03
CA THR A 68 14.12 -2.09 -1.76
C THR A 68 12.69 -1.66 -2.00
N VAL A 69 11.75 -2.44 -1.49
CA VAL A 69 10.32 -2.15 -1.54
C VAL A 69 9.83 -1.90 -0.11
N LYS A 70 9.21 -0.73 0.13
CA LYS A 70 8.75 -0.31 1.44
C LYS A 70 7.25 -0.08 1.40
N CYS A 71 6.54 -0.55 2.43
CA CYS A 71 5.20 -0.11 2.74
C CYS A 71 5.31 0.71 4.03
N ARG A 72 5.52 2.01 3.87
CA ARG A 72 5.76 2.92 4.99
C ARG A 72 4.45 3.14 5.77
N PRO A 73 4.53 3.28 7.11
CA PRO A 73 5.74 3.24 7.95
C PRO A 73 6.14 1.83 8.44
N PHE A 74 5.38 0.78 8.13
CA PHE A 74 5.43 -0.46 8.91
C PHE A 74 6.34 -1.56 8.35
N TYR A 75 6.71 -1.51 7.07
CA TYR A 75 7.39 -2.64 6.42
C TYR A 75 8.42 -2.20 5.38
N SER A 76 9.53 -2.92 5.32
CA SER A 76 10.59 -2.78 4.32
C SER A 76 11.13 -4.15 3.96
N LYS A 77 11.31 -4.39 2.66
CA LYS A 77 11.91 -5.61 2.13
C LYS A 77 12.96 -5.27 1.09
N THR A 78 14.12 -5.88 1.24
CA THR A 78 15.20 -5.83 0.26
C THR A 78 15.20 -7.13 -0.54
N ILE A 79 15.25 -7.01 -1.86
CA ILE A 79 15.26 -8.09 -2.84
C ILE A 79 16.52 -7.92 -3.69
N PRO A 80 17.45 -8.87 -3.71
CA PRO A 80 18.60 -8.83 -4.60
C PRO A 80 18.15 -8.77 -6.06
N LEU A 81 18.75 -7.89 -6.87
CA LEU A 81 18.35 -7.70 -8.28
C LEU A 81 18.54 -9.00 -9.10
N GLN A 82 19.53 -9.82 -8.74
CA GLN A 82 19.75 -11.14 -9.35
C GLN A 82 18.55 -12.10 -9.17
N ASP A 83 17.82 -11.96 -8.06
CA ASP A 83 16.69 -12.81 -7.70
C ASP A 83 15.39 -12.36 -8.38
N ILE A 84 15.38 -11.22 -9.08
CA ILE A 84 14.20 -10.74 -9.79
C ILE A 84 14.05 -11.54 -11.08
N GLY A 85 13.14 -12.49 -11.12
CA GLY A 85 12.87 -13.30 -12.32
C GLY A 85 12.27 -12.46 -13.44
N ASP A 86 11.17 -11.79 -13.13
CA ASP A 86 10.43 -10.92 -14.04
C ASP A 86 9.75 -9.77 -13.26
N ALA A 87 9.40 -8.71 -13.97
CA ALA A 87 8.56 -7.63 -13.49
C ALA A 87 7.63 -7.18 -14.61
N SER A 88 6.32 -7.14 -14.35
CA SER A 88 5.32 -6.76 -15.36
C SER A 88 4.13 -6.02 -14.75
N PRO A 89 3.39 -5.21 -15.55
CA PRO A 89 2.14 -4.61 -15.11
C PRO A 89 1.15 -5.68 -14.62
N ALA A 90 0.50 -5.40 -13.49
CA ALA A 90 -0.55 -6.25 -12.94
C ALA A 90 -1.91 -5.53 -12.98
N PRO A 91 -3.03 -6.26 -12.90
CA PRO A 91 -4.33 -5.64 -12.69
C PRO A 91 -4.31 -4.69 -11.49
N SER A 92 -5.00 -3.57 -11.62
CA SER A 92 -5.10 -2.60 -10.52
C SER A 92 -5.74 -3.24 -9.30
N SER A 93 -5.11 -3.03 -8.14
CA SER A 93 -5.72 -3.35 -6.85
C SER A 93 -6.82 -2.34 -6.52
N SER A 94 -7.87 -2.77 -5.85
CA SER A 94 -8.97 -1.91 -5.41
C SER A 94 -8.93 -1.72 -3.88
N MET A 95 -9.97 -1.08 -3.34
CA MET A 95 -10.14 -0.99 -1.88
C MET A 95 -10.52 -2.33 -1.24
N ILE A 96 -10.98 -3.31 -2.02
CA ILE A 96 -11.45 -4.62 -1.52
C ILE A 96 -10.28 -5.47 -1.03
N GLU A 97 -9.16 -5.45 -1.75
CA GLU A 97 -7.92 -6.12 -1.37
C GLU A 97 -7.24 -5.44 -0.15
N GLY A 98 -7.64 -4.20 0.12
CA GLY A 98 -7.21 -3.39 1.26
C GLY A 98 -5.84 -2.73 1.07
N PHE A 99 -5.33 -2.15 2.16
CA PHE A 99 -4.10 -1.38 2.18
C PHE A 99 -3.04 -2.01 3.10
N GLY A 100 -1.77 -1.83 2.75
CA GLY A 100 -0.64 -2.31 3.53
C GLY A 100 -0.04 -3.61 3.03
N VAL A 101 0.59 -4.35 3.94
CA VAL A 101 1.14 -5.69 3.68
C VAL A 101 0.01 -6.71 3.74
N ARG A 102 -0.10 -7.55 2.70
CA ARG A 102 -1.16 -8.55 2.55
C ARG A 102 -0.61 -9.88 2.07
N TYR A 103 -1.14 -10.98 2.57
CA TYR A 103 -0.95 -12.29 1.97
C TYR A 103 -2.14 -12.55 1.04
N LEU A 104 -1.88 -12.80 -0.24
CA LEU A 104 -2.90 -12.94 -1.29
C LEU A 104 -3.10 -14.40 -1.73
N GLY A 105 -2.51 -15.36 -1.01
CA GLY A 105 -2.54 -16.77 -1.38
C GLY A 105 -1.45 -17.13 -2.40
N GLN A 106 -1.26 -18.45 -2.64
CA GLN A 106 -0.34 -18.98 -3.66
C GLN A 106 1.08 -18.39 -3.63
N ARG A 107 1.65 -18.14 -2.43
CA ARG A 107 2.96 -17.48 -2.22
C ARG A 107 3.04 -16.02 -2.67
N THR A 108 1.91 -15.39 -2.95
CA THR A 108 1.81 -13.99 -3.35
C THR A 108 1.65 -13.08 -2.14
N TRP A 109 2.47 -12.04 -2.08
CA TRP A 109 2.42 -10.99 -1.07
C TRP A 109 2.14 -9.63 -1.71
N GLY A 110 1.16 -8.92 -1.17
CA GLY A 110 0.78 -7.58 -1.58
C GLY A 110 1.44 -6.50 -0.74
N LEU A 111 1.97 -5.47 -1.39
CA LEU A 111 2.30 -4.18 -0.78
C LEU A 111 1.40 -3.15 -1.46
N LEU A 112 0.23 -2.91 -0.87
CA LEU A 112 -0.90 -2.30 -1.57
C LEU A 112 -1.30 -0.94 -0.97
N VAL A 113 -1.63 -0.01 -1.85
CA VAL A 113 -2.32 1.25 -1.50
C VAL A 113 -3.59 1.48 -2.35
N GLY A 114 -4.01 0.45 -3.09
CA GLY A 114 -5.02 0.58 -4.14
C GLY A 114 -4.46 1.25 -5.40
N GLY A 115 -5.15 1.06 -6.52
CA GLY A 115 -4.75 1.57 -7.83
C GLY A 115 -3.77 0.65 -8.57
N PRO A 116 -3.04 1.20 -9.56
CA PRO A 116 -2.14 0.43 -10.42
C PRO A 116 -1.07 -0.31 -9.63
N ALA A 117 -0.62 -1.43 -10.19
CA ALA A 117 0.32 -2.32 -9.54
C ALA A 117 1.21 -3.02 -10.57
N ILE A 118 2.35 -3.54 -10.09
CA ILE A 118 3.18 -4.48 -10.82
C ILE A 118 3.18 -5.82 -10.09
N VAL A 119 3.38 -6.88 -10.86
CA VAL A 119 3.82 -8.16 -10.34
C VAL A 119 5.34 -8.24 -10.47
N LEU A 120 5.99 -8.70 -9.40
CA LEU A 120 7.42 -8.92 -9.34
C LEU A 120 7.66 -10.36 -8.90
N GLU A 121 8.30 -11.15 -9.75
CA GLU A 121 8.57 -12.56 -9.50
C GLU A 121 9.95 -12.76 -8.90
N THR A 122 10.03 -13.58 -7.85
CA THR A 122 11.28 -14.02 -7.24
C THR A 122 11.24 -15.53 -7.01
N PRO A 123 12.38 -16.24 -6.86
CA PRO A 123 12.40 -17.69 -6.68
C PRO A 123 11.52 -18.21 -5.53
N SER A 124 11.34 -17.41 -4.49
CA SER A 124 10.60 -17.82 -3.29
C SER A 124 9.15 -17.35 -3.25
N ARG A 125 8.82 -16.22 -3.92
CA ARG A 125 7.56 -15.51 -3.75
C ARG A 125 7.24 -14.63 -4.96
N THR A 126 5.95 -14.39 -5.15
CA THR A 126 5.43 -13.38 -6.06
C THR A 126 5.03 -12.15 -5.26
N TRP A 127 5.35 -10.96 -5.74
CA TRP A 127 5.00 -9.71 -5.09
C TRP A 127 4.04 -8.92 -5.96
N LEU A 128 2.91 -8.51 -5.39
CA LEU A 128 2.01 -7.53 -6.00
C LEU A 128 2.27 -6.18 -5.34
N ILE A 129 2.83 -5.22 -6.07
CA ILE A 129 3.33 -3.98 -5.50
C ILE A 129 2.62 -2.80 -6.16
N SER A 130 1.92 -1.98 -5.38
CA SER A 130 1.29 -0.76 -5.90
C SER A 130 2.34 0.23 -6.42
N THR A 131 2.04 0.82 -7.58
CA THR A 131 2.88 1.82 -8.25
C THR A 131 1.99 2.83 -9.00
N GLN A 132 2.49 4.02 -9.33
CA GLN A 132 1.73 4.99 -10.13
C GLN A 132 1.73 4.66 -11.63
N ASP A 133 2.84 4.13 -12.13
CA ASP A 133 3.07 3.84 -13.56
C ASP A 133 3.64 2.42 -13.68
N PRO A 134 2.79 1.40 -13.84
CA PRO A 134 3.21 0.00 -13.89
C PRO A 134 4.23 -0.30 -14.98
N GLU A 135 4.00 0.22 -16.18
CA GLU A 135 4.82 -0.01 -17.37
C GLU A 135 6.24 0.54 -17.17
N SER A 136 6.34 1.82 -16.80
CA SER A 136 7.63 2.49 -16.55
C SER A 136 8.37 1.89 -15.36
N THR A 137 7.63 1.53 -14.30
CA THR A 137 8.21 0.91 -13.10
C THR A 137 8.79 -0.47 -13.40
N ALA A 138 8.02 -1.32 -14.09
CA ALA A 138 8.45 -2.67 -14.46
C ALA A 138 9.69 -2.62 -15.36
N ALA A 139 9.66 -1.78 -16.41
CA ALA A 139 10.81 -1.57 -17.28
C ALA A 139 12.03 -1.09 -16.49
N SER A 140 11.87 -0.09 -15.63
CA SER A 140 12.96 0.42 -14.79
C SER A 140 13.57 -0.66 -13.90
N ILE A 141 12.75 -1.51 -13.27
CA ILE A 141 13.24 -2.62 -12.45
C ILE A 141 14.04 -3.62 -13.29
N LEU A 142 13.52 -4.02 -14.45
CA LEU A 142 14.20 -4.96 -15.35
C LEU A 142 15.51 -4.39 -15.89
N THR A 143 15.57 -3.10 -16.20
CA THR A 143 16.81 -2.42 -16.60
C THR A 143 17.86 -2.51 -15.49
N HIS A 144 17.49 -2.22 -14.24
CA HIS A 144 18.42 -2.34 -13.10
C HIS A 144 18.84 -3.79 -12.86
N ALA A 145 17.95 -4.75 -13.09
CA ALA A 145 18.27 -6.17 -12.99
C ALA A 145 19.12 -6.71 -14.17
N GLY A 146 19.39 -5.90 -15.20
CA GLY A 146 20.07 -6.35 -16.42
C GLY A 146 19.26 -7.34 -17.24
N LYS A 147 17.92 -7.31 -17.12
CA LYS A 147 16.97 -8.25 -17.75
C LYS A 147 16.06 -7.62 -18.79
N LEU A 148 16.16 -6.30 -19.00
CA LEU A 148 15.46 -5.65 -20.10
C LEU A 148 16.06 -6.14 -21.43
N ARG A 149 15.30 -6.92 -22.20
CA ARG A 149 15.67 -7.28 -23.56
C ARG A 149 15.33 -6.10 -24.47
N ASP A 150 16.35 -5.55 -25.13
CA ASP A 150 16.14 -4.66 -26.28
C ASP A 150 15.24 -5.39 -27.28
N ARG A 151 14.05 -4.83 -27.52
CA ARG A 151 13.17 -5.26 -28.60
C ARG A 151 13.57 -4.57 -29.89
#